data_AF-A0A2N8P241-F1
#
_entry.id   AF-A0A2N8P241-F1
#
_cell.length_a   1.000
_cell.length_b   1.000
_cell.length_c   1.000
_cell.angle_alpha   90.00
_cell.angle_beta   90.00
_cell.angle_gamma   90.00
#
_symmetry.space_group_name_H-M   'P 1'
#
loop_
_entity.id
_entity.type
_entity.pdbx_description
1 polymer ?
#
loop_
_entity_poly.entity_id
_entity_poly.type
_entity_poly.pdbx_seq_one_letter_code
_entity_poly.pdbx_strand_id
1 'polypeptide(L)'
;MAKIMNGVGRVTVFPLLHLWPDTYGVVAYAATGQFGDTAIVGYLPIPEVPDVYLMDIAARHAVGSSATASVDRVLCTGWSSRSVPKPGTLDLPEAAWTLEVDGRGIPKETLYGHNHLFTGRFSLDSPDLMEQARKVLDSRASIRQEVPVG
;
A
#
# COMPACT_ATOMS: atom_id res chain seq x y z
N MET A 1 1.42 2.30 23.26
CA MET A 1 2.57 2.03 22.36
C MET A 1 2.00 1.50 21.07
N ALA A 2 2.41 2.05 19.92
CA ALA A 2 2.01 1.50 18.63
C ALA A 2 2.57 0.08 18.48
N LYS A 3 1.79 -0.85 17.92
CA LYS A 3 2.26 -2.20 17.65
C LYS A 3 3.21 -2.14 16.45
N ILE A 4 4.44 -2.62 16.62
CA ILE A 4 5.42 -2.72 15.54
C ILE A 4 5.40 -4.14 14.97
N MET A 5 5.44 -4.23 13.65
CA MET A 5 5.67 -5.48 12.91
C MET A 5 6.86 -5.26 11.97
N ASN A 6 7.66 -6.30 11.76
CA ASN A 6 8.79 -6.24 10.84
C ASN A 6 8.87 -7.55 10.03
N GLY A 7 9.68 -7.53 8.98
CA GLY A 7 9.95 -8.70 8.17
C GLY A 7 10.95 -8.41 7.08
N VAL A 8 11.33 -9.48 6.37
CA VAL A 8 12.13 -9.43 5.16
C VAL A 8 11.40 -10.21 4.08
N GLY A 9 11.29 -9.66 2.89
CA GLY A 9 10.69 -10.35 1.76
C GLY A 9 10.32 -9.39 0.63
N ARG A 10 9.48 -9.87 -0.29
CA ARG A 10 9.07 -9.07 -1.43
C ARG A 10 8.18 -7.90 -1.02
N VAL A 11 8.58 -6.69 -1.39
CA VAL A 11 7.82 -5.46 -1.18
C VAL A 11 7.52 -4.82 -2.53
N THR A 12 6.25 -4.52 -2.77
CA THR A 12 5.83 -3.76 -3.95
C THR A 12 5.40 -2.37 -3.50
N VAL A 13 6.10 -1.35 -3.97
CA VAL A 13 5.84 0.06 -3.65
C VAL A 13 5.22 0.74 -4.86
N PHE A 14 4.07 1.38 -4.68
CA PHE A 14 3.31 1.93 -5.79
C PHE A 14 2.61 3.24 -5.39
N PRO A 15 2.35 4.12 -6.36
CA PRO A 15 1.60 5.33 -6.08
C PRO A 15 0.13 4.95 -5.89
N LEU A 16 -0.50 5.45 -4.81
CA LEU A 16 -1.94 5.31 -4.60
C LEU A 16 -2.65 6.24 -5.60
N LEU A 17 -2.97 5.68 -6.77
CA LEU A 17 -3.53 6.37 -7.92
C LEU A 17 -4.91 5.82 -8.26
N HIS A 18 -5.86 6.74 -8.51
CA HIS A 18 -7.20 6.54 -9.09
C HIS A 18 -8.15 5.55 -8.39
N LEU A 19 -7.65 4.66 -7.53
CA LEU A 19 -8.47 3.75 -6.75
C LEU A 19 -9.34 4.55 -5.78
N TRP A 20 -8.73 5.53 -5.10
CA TRP A 20 -9.38 6.39 -4.13
C TRP A 20 -9.26 7.85 -4.58
N PRO A 21 -10.35 8.48 -5.06
CA PRO A 21 -10.28 9.78 -5.75
C PRO A 21 -9.91 10.96 -4.85
N ASP A 22 -10.04 10.81 -3.54
CA ASP A 22 -9.85 11.84 -2.51
C ASP A 22 -8.49 11.73 -1.80
N THR A 23 -7.62 10.81 -2.23
CA THR A 23 -6.38 10.49 -1.52
C THR A 23 -5.22 10.34 -2.52
N TYR A 24 -4.03 10.80 -2.11
CA TYR A 24 -2.79 10.53 -2.83
C TYR A 24 -1.68 10.17 -1.86
N GLY A 25 -0.73 9.35 -2.29
CA GLY A 25 0.41 8.93 -1.48
C GLY A 25 1.13 7.74 -2.09
N VAL A 26 2.05 7.14 -1.35
CA VAL A 26 2.75 5.90 -1.73
C VAL A 26 2.36 4.81 -0.77
N VAL A 27 2.07 3.64 -1.32
CA VAL A 27 1.72 2.45 -0.55
C VAL A 27 2.73 1.35 -0.85
N ALA A 28 3.13 0.65 0.21
CA ALA A 28 3.87 -0.60 0.14
C ALA A 28 2.95 -1.77 0.44
N TYR A 29 3.13 -2.85 -0.31
CA TYR A 29 2.49 -4.13 -0.09
C TYR A 29 3.53 -5.23 0.06
N ALA A 30 3.43 -5.96 1.17
CA ALA A 30 4.21 -7.14 1.51
C ALA A 30 3.27 -8.27 1.99
N ALA A 31 3.83 -9.47 2.12
CA ALA A 31 3.14 -10.59 2.73
C ALA A 31 4.07 -11.28 3.73
N THR A 32 3.51 -11.80 4.81
CA THR A 32 4.21 -12.54 5.86
C THR A 32 3.36 -13.71 6.35
N GLY A 33 3.87 -14.47 7.32
CA GLY A 33 3.23 -15.67 7.85
C GLY A 33 3.46 -16.90 6.97
N GLN A 34 2.76 -17.99 7.30
CA GLN A 34 2.91 -19.24 6.56
C GLN A 34 2.28 -19.10 5.18
N PHE A 35 3.07 -19.33 4.13
CA PHE A 35 2.65 -19.16 2.73
C PHE A 35 2.13 -17.77 2.37
N GLY A 36 2.50 -16.74 3.15
CA GLY A 36 2.05 -15.37 2.91
C GLY A 36 0.58 -15.14 3.29
N ASP A 37 0.03 -15.91 4.22
CA ASP A 37 -1.37 -15.78 4.68
C ASP A 37 -1.72 -14.41 5.31
N THR A 38 -0.72 -13.59 5.60
CA THR A 38 -0.91 -12.27 6.21
C THR A 38 -0.44 -11.18 5.23
N ALA A 39 -1.39 -10.36 4.78
CA ALA A 39 -1.10 -9.17 3.99
C ALA A 39 -0.65 -8.01 4.90
N ILE A 40 0.39 -7.32 4.44
CA ILE A 40 0.90 -6.10 5.03
C ILE A 40 0.75 -5.00 3.99
N VAL A 41 -0.13 -4.03 4.25
CA VAL A 41 -0.35 -2.91 3.33
C VAL A 41 -0.20 -1.62 4.12
N GLY A 42 0.84 -0.84 3.84
CA GLY A 42 1.09 0.39 4.60
C GLY A 42 1.46 1.56 3.72
N TYR A 43 1.27 2.76 4.23
CA TYR A 43 1.67 3.98 3.52
C TYR A 43 3.12 4.32 3.86
N LEU A 44 3.89 4.78 2.88
CA LEU A 44 5.19 5.36 3.16
C LEU A 44 5.02 6.85 3.49
N PRO A 45 5.59 7.32 4.61
CA PRO A 45 5.48 8.71 4.98
C PRO A 45 6.33 9.61 4.06
N ILE A 46 5.70 10.62 3.49
CA ILE A 46 6.33 11.61 2.62
C ILE A 46 5.99 12.98 3.20
N PRO A 47 6.98 13.82 3.57
CA PRO A 47 6.73 15.05 4.34
C PRO A 47 5.68 15.99 3.72
N GLU A 48 5.60 16.04 2.40
CA GLU A 48 4.70 16.91 1.63
C GLU A 48 3.30 16.30 1.41
N VAL A 49 3.05 15.10 1.93
CA VAL A 49 1.81 14.34 1.72
C VAL A 49 1.22 13.93 3.07
N PRO A 50 -0.08 14.16 3.31
CA PRO A 50 -0.73 13.68 4.52
C PRO A 50 -0.61 12.16 4.66
N ASP A 51 -0.47 11.68 5.90
CA ASP A 51 -0.48 10.26 6.21
C ASP A 51 -1.78 9.61 5.73
N VAL A 52 -1.67 8.38 5.21
CA VAL A 52 -2.75 7.70 4.49
C VAL A 52 -3.26 6.53 5.33
N TYR A 53 -4.21 6.79 6.23
CA TYR A 53 -4.86 5.76 7.05
C TYR A 53 -5.78 4.87 6.19
N LEU A 54 -5.22 3.78 5.66
CA LEU A 54 -5.83 2.96 4.61
C LEU A 54 -7.20 2.41 5.00
N MET A 55 -7.38 1.94 6.23
CA MET A 55 -8.66 1.40 6.68
C MET A 55 -9.76 2.46 6.75
N ASP A 56 -9.43 3.68 7.17
CA ASP A 56 -10.39 4.78 7.27
C ASP A 56 -10.83 5.23 5.88
N ILE A 57 -9.87 5.35 4.96
CA ILE A 57 -10.19 5.74 3.58
C ILE A 57 -11.03 4.64 2.91
N ALA A 58 -10.66 3.37 3.07
CA ALA A 58 -11.44 2.26 2.54
C ALA A 58 -12.88 2.24 3.11
N ALA A 59 -13.07 2.55 4.39
CA ALA A 59 -14.38 2.64 5.02
C ALA A 59 -15.25 3.76 4.43
N ARG A 60 -14.68 4.93 4.14
CA ARG A 60 -15.41 6.04 3.47
C ARG A 60 -15.95 5.65 2.09
N HIS A 61 -15.25 4.76 1.40
CA HIS A 61 -15.62 4.26 0.07
C HIS A 61 -16.43 2.95 0.11
N ALA A 62 -16.74 2.42 1.29
CA ALA A 62 -17.46 1.16 1.48
C ALA A 62 -18.86 1.33 2.09
N VAL A 63 -19.42 2.56 2.10
CA VAL A 63 -20.74 2.86 2.67
C VAL A 63 -21.82 1.97 2.03
N GLY A 64 -22.62 1.30 2.87
CA GLY A 64 -23.70 0.40 2.43
C GLY A 64 -23.24 -0.99 1.95
N SER A 65 -21.94 -1.31 2.10
CA SER A 65 -21.37 -2.61 1.71
C SER A 65 -21.27 -3.58 2.90
N SER A 66 -20.74 -4.79 2.68
CA SER A 66 -20.53 -5.79 3.73
C SER A 66 -19.59 -5.29 4.84
N ALA A 67 -19.66 -5.91 6.02
CA ALA A 67 -18.81 -5.56 7.17
C ALA A 67 -17.29 -5.68 6.88
N THR A 68 -16.89 -6.45 5.87
CA THR A 68 -15.49 -6.65 5.48
C THR A 68 -15.09 -5.84 4.26
N ALA A 69 -15.99 -5.05 3.66
CA ALA A 69 -15.73 -4.38 2.39
C ALA A 69 -14.51 -3.44 2.43
N SER A 70 -14.23 -2.80 3.57
CA SER A 70 -13.03 -1.99 3.75
C SER A 70 -11.75 -2.85 3.68
N VAL A 71 -11.76 -4.02 4.32
CA VAL A 71 -10.65 -4.99 4.29
C VAL A 71 -10.42 -5.48 2.87
N ASP A 72 -11.51 -5.87 2.20
CA ASP A 72 -11.46 -6.41 0.84
C ASP A 72 -10.92 -5.37 -0.15
N ARG A 73 -11.28 -4.09 0.01
CA ARG A 73 -10.74 -2.99 -0.80
C ARG A 73 -9.25 -2.75 -0.59
N VAL A 74 -8.76 -2.79 0.65
CA VAL A 74 -7.32 -2.63 0.93
C VAL A 74 -6.52 -3.81 0.36
N LEU A 75 -7.01 -5.04 0.57
CA LEU A 75 -6.40 -6.24 0.02
C LEU A 75 -6.34 -6.20 -1.51
N CYS A 76 -7.45 -5.81 -2.16
CA CYS A 76 -7.52 -5.65 -3.61
C CYS A 76 -6.53 -4.58 -4.09
N THR A 77 -6.41 -3.45 -3.38
CA THR A 77 -5.47 -2.38 -3.72
C THR A 77 -4.02 -2.88 -3.73
N GLY A 78 -3.59 -3.58 -2.68
CA GLY A 78 -2.23 -4.13 -2.61
C GLY A 78 -1.98 -5.21 -3.66
N TRP A 79 -2.85 -6.23 -3.70
CA TRP A 79 -2.68 -7.37 -4.59
C TRP A 79 -2.74 -6.99 -6.07
N SER A 80 -3.74 -6.18 -6.46
CA SER A 80 -3.87 -5.74 -7.86
C SER A 80 -2.71 -4.86 -8.31
N SER A 81 -2.14 -4.04 -7.42
CA SER A 81 -0.97 -3.20 -7.74
C SER A 81 0.29 -4.03 -7.94
N ARG A 82 0.41 -5.19 -7.29
CA ARG A 82 1.48 -6.15 -7.57
C ARG A 82 1.24 -6.93 -8.85
N SER A 83 0.01 -7.40 -9.07
CA SER A 83 -0.34 -8.22 -10.24
C SER A 83 -0.34 -7.41 -11.54
N VAL A 84 -0.71 -6.12 -11.47
CA VAL A 84 -0.74 -5.20 -12.61
C VAL A 84 -0.04 -3.89 -12.22
N PRO A 85 1.31 -3.89 -12.19
CA PRO A 85 2.12 -2.74 -11.79
C PRO A 85 1.78 -1.49 -12.59
N LYS A 86 1.73 -0.35 -11.92
CA LYS A 86 1.54 0.96 -12.57
C LYS A 86 2.92 1.50 -12.98
N PRO A 87 2.99 2.41 -13.97
CA PRO A 87 4.23 3.13 -14.23
C PRO A 87 4.78 3.76 -12.95
N GLY A 88 6.09 3.60 -12.72
CA GLY A 88 6.74 4.07 -11.49
C GLY A 88 6.61 3.13 -10.29
N THR A 89 5.89 2.00 -10.38
CA THR A 89 5.90 0.97 -9.33
C THR A 89 7.34 0.43 -9.16
N LEU A 90 7.79 0.38 -7.91
CA LEU A 90 9.05 -0.21 -7.49
C LEU A 90 8.78 -1.60 -6.90
N ASP A 91 9.30 -2.64 -7.54
CA ASP A 91 9.19 -4.02 -7.04
C ASP A 91 10.55 -4.44 -6.47
N LEU A 92 10.56 -4.76 -5.18
CA LEU A 92 11.73 -5.13 -4.41
C LEU A 92 11.61 -6.62 -4.07
N PRO A 93 12.36 -7.53 -4.74
CA PRO A 93 12.24 -8.97 -4.52
C PRO A 93 12.52 -9.40 -3.08
N GLU A 94 13.43 -8.68 -2.41
CA GLU A 94 13.82 -8.90 -1.02
C GLU A 94 14.20 -7.57 -0.38
N ALA A 95 13.42 -7.11 0.58
CA ALA A 95 13.69 -5.91 1.37
C ALA A 95 13.25 -6.10 2.82
N ALA A 96 14.05 -5.58 3.74
CA ALA A 96 13.69 -5.47 5.14
C ALA A 96 12.75 -4.28 5.36
N TRP A 97 11.68 -4.50 6.12
CA TRP A 97 10.63 -3.53 6.34
C TRP A 97 10.12 -3.55 7.77
N THR A 98 9.57 -2.40 8.17
CA THR A 98 8.88 -2.20 9.44
C THR A 98 7.52 -1.54 9.16
N LEU A 99 6.52 -1.94 9.95
CA LEU A 99 5.17 -1.39 9.95
C LEU A 99 4.79 -0.96 11.38
N GLU A 100 4.50 0.33 11.56
CA GLU A 100 3.81 0.83 12.74
C GLU A 100 2.30 0.68 12.52
N VAL A 101 1.71 -0.32 13.15
CA VAL A 101 0.32 -0.74 12.89
C VAL A 101 -0.66 0.32 13.39
N ASP A 102 -1.53 0.79 12.49
CA ASP A 102 -2.68 1.64 12.79
C ASP A 102 -4.03 0.96 12.53
N GLY A 103 -4.04 -0.14 11.77
CA GLY A 103 -5.25 -0.84 11.37
C GLY A 103 -5.03 -2.32 11.18
N ARG A 104 -6.12 -3.08 11.29
CA ARG A 104 -6.12 -4.53 11.05
C ARG A 104 -7.49 -4.99 10.59
N GLY A 105 -7.52 -6.11 9.88
CA GLY A 105 -8.74 -6.71 9.39
C GLY A 105 -8.60 -8.21 9.15
N ILE A 106 -9.74 -8.88 9.12
CA ILE A 106 -9.86 -10.28 8.72
C ILE A 106 -10.92 -10.28 7.60
N PRO A 107 -10.59 -10.71 6.37
CA PRO A 107 -11.58 -10.84 5.32
C PRO A 107 -12.58 -11.93 5.68
N LYS A 108 -13.78 -11.90 5.08
CA LYS A 108 -14.84 -12.88 5.39
C LYS A 108 -14.42 -14.32 5.01
N GLU A 109 -13.64 -14.43 3.95
CA GLU A 109 -13.06 -15.64 3.41
C GLU A 109 -11.62 -15.35 2.97
N THR A 110 -10.82 -16.39 2.71
CA THR A 110 -9.46 -16.20 2.20
C THR A 110 -9.49 -15.41 0.90
N LEU A 111 -8.86 -14.24 0.89
CA LEU A 111 -8.88 -13.33 -0.26
C LEU A 111 -7.45 -13.10 -0.75
N TYR A 112 -7.21 -13.42 -2.03
CA TYR A 112 -5.88 -13.40 -2.65
C TYR A 112 -4.82 -14.25 -1.93
N GLY A 113 -5.25 -15.30 -1.22
CA GLY A 113 -4.38 -16.14 -0.39
C GLY A 113 -4.15 -15.59 1.03
N HIS A 114 -4.77 -14.46 1.40
CA HIS A 114 -4.62 -13.85 2.72
C HIS A 114 -5.83 -14.11 3.62
N ASN A 115 -5.54 -14.39 4.89
CA ASN A 115 -6.49 -14.54 5.99
C ASN A 115 -6.43 -13.37 6.98
N HIS A 116 -5.38 -12.56 6.91
CA HIS A 116 -5.16 -11.41 7.79
C HIS A 116 -4.68 -10.20 7.01
N LEU A 117 -5.08 -9.02 7.45
CA LEU A 117 -4.58 -7.73 6.96
C LEU A 117 -4.07 -6.91 8.14
N PHE A 118 -2.88 -6.34 7.99
CA PHE A 118 -2.41 -5.24 8.82
C PHE A 118 -2.09 -4.03 7.97
N THR A 119 -2.48 -2.85 8.48
CA THR A 119 -2.17 -1.55 7.89
C THR A 119 -1.42 -0.66 8.85
N GLY A 120 -0.70 0.32 8.32
CA GLY A 120 0.14 1.16 9.13
C GLY A 120 1.06 2.08 8.34
N ARG A 121 1.85 2.83 9.11
CA ARG A 121 3.00 3.58 8.61
C ARG A 121 4.10 2.57 8.25
N PHE A 122 4.51 2.54 7.00
CA PHE A 122 5.49 1.60 6.46
C PHE A 122 6.84 2.29 6.29
N SER A 123 7.91 1.58 6.64
CA SER A 123 9.27 2.00 6.37
C SER A 123 10.10 0.84 5.82
N LEU A 124 11.00 1.16 4.90
CA LEU A 124 12.07 0.27 4.46
C LEU A 124 13.30 0.58 5.31
N ASP A 125 14.02 -0.46 5.74
CA ASP A 125 15.17 -0.26 6.63
C ASP A 125 16.36 0.41 5.93
N SER A 126 16.41 0.35 4.59
CA SER A 126 17.42 1.02 3.78
C SER A 126 17.01 2.46 3.45
N PRO A 127 17.82 3.47 3.82
CA PRO A 127 17.59 4.86 3.43
C PRO A 127 17.53 5.07 1.90
N ASP A 128 18.35 4.34 1.15
CA ASP A 128 18.38 4.44 -0.32
C ASP A 128 17.07 3.91 -0.93
N LEU A 129 16.50 2.84 -0.36
CA LEU A 129 15.19 2.33 -0.79
C LEU A 129 14.06 3.28 -0.40
N MET A 130 14.15 3.95 0.76
CA MET A 130 13.20 4.99 1.13
C MET A 130 13.23 6.17 0.16
N GLU A 131 14.41 6.58 -0.29
CA GLU A 131 14.56 7.63 -1.29
C GLU A 131 14.01 7.21 -2.67
N GLN A 132 14.24 5.97 -3.08
CA GLN A 132 13.61 5.42 -4.29
C GLN A 132 12.09 5.36 -4.18
N ALA A 133 11.55 4.96 -3.02
CA ALA A 133 10.13 4.89 -2.77
C ALA A 133 9.45 6.27 -2.81
N ARG A 134 10.13 7.35 -2.40
CA ARG A 134 9.63 8.72 -2.52
C ARG A 134 9.44 9.13 -3.99
N LYS A 135 10.40 8.79 -4.84
CA LYS A 135 10.37 9.09 -6.29
C LYS A 135 9.25 8.37 -7.04
N VAL A 136 8.61 7.37 -6.42
CA VAL A 136 7.41 6.72 -6.98
C VAL A 136 6.28 7.74 -7.19
N LEU A 137 6.15 8.78 -6.36
CA LEU A 137 5.19 9.87 -6.60
C LEU A 137 5.58 10.77 -7.77
N ASP A 138 6.88 11.02 -7.96
CA ASP A 138 7.40 11.96 -8.96
C ASP A 138 7.21 11.46 -10.39
N SER A 139 7.02 10.15 -10.58
CA SER A 139 6.64 9.55 -11.87
C SER A 139 5.35 10.16 -12.47
N ARG A 140 4.56 10.88 -11.67
CA ARG A 140 3.42 11.70 -12.13
C ARG A 140 3.81 12.96 -12.92
N ALA A 141 5.00 13.52 -12.69
CA ALA A 141 5.43 14.77 -13.31
C ALA A 141 5.69 14.60 -14.81
N SER A 142 6.24 13.46 -15.22
CA SER A 142 6.55 13.17 -16.63
C SER A 142 5.29 13.05 -17.50
N ILE A 143 4.20 12.49 -16.97
CA ILE A 143 2.97 12.25 -17.75
C ILE A 143 2.14 13.53 -17.97
N ARG A 144 2.31 14.56 -17.12
CA ARG A 144 1.57 15.84 -17.29
C ARG A 144 2.18 16.78 -18.33
N GLN A 145 3.38 16.51 -18.86
CA GLN A 145 4.06 17.42 -19.80
C GLN A 145 3.89 17.10 -21.29
N GLU A 146 3.21 16.01 -21.67
CA GLU A 146 3.10 15.60 -23.08
C GLU A 146 1.65 15.53 -23.59
N VAL A 147 0.87 16.60 -23.43
CA VAL A 147 -0.30 16.81 -24.29
C VAL A 147 -0.04 18.04 -25.15
N PRO A 148 0.42 17.87 -26.42
CA PRO A 148 0.36 18.95 -27.38
C PRO A 148 -1.12 19.23 -27.63
N VAL A 149 -1.56 20.44 -27.29
CA VAL A 149 -2.84 20.96 -27.78
C VAL A 149 -2.64 21.21 -29.28
N GLY A 150 -3.07 20.23 -30.08
CA GLY A 150 -3.23 20.37 -31.53
C GLY A 150 -4.61 20.92 -31.87
#